data_AF-A0A6P7GP54-F1
#
_entry.id   AF-A0A6P7GP54-F1
#
_cell.length_a   1.000
_cell.length_b   1.000
_cell.length_c   1.000
_cell.angle_alpha   90.00
_cell.angle_beta   90.00
_cell.angle_gamma   90.00
#
_symmetry.space_group_name_H-M   'P 1'
#
loop_
_entity.id
_entity.type
_entity.pdbx_description
1 polymer ?
#
loop_
_entity_poly.entity_id
_entity_poly.type
_entity_poly.pdbx_seq_one_letter_code
_entity_poly.pdbx_strand_id
1 'polypeptide(L)'
;MTADIVAKNKRLLKYSRVIGHDRLKGALKTNLGQIVVGILDFLTDENAIESHFGETVIFFVKHLSSVDVRKCFKFVETLFCNNEPLANFLTSSSLSKFENVLLELKCNIYKSQFFMDKLKCLYAYRFFVNMIISELKPDSSWRFFFIRDVINTLFNVIDNNKDSTRIETATFRFVNSFLRQVFKFLTTKDIFPEIVSLLKKFYFTRTSIKKGCKELLVFLVVDNATHFEEHIKILDSFPDHEDFREIRKVQKKIKYGDQDPGVEEKIEQFLKHKDILTKGDSLHNLREILCDQKIKLTGLYEKLQDIRGFSEDCEQSLVHRLVCMLCQLSYSADQNVSFEAARCLGEIGPINLQTLVLQAENNLVHVRHSPFEIICGTTISLLMKYLIECDIEVIRKASKMLYAALKTKEGKKIVGEGADFGYGPINKNDIIPFYPTSSSSSQRVKVDVNRFIEKLDSDELWCPRRNVSHQSWINLLVSSMLETFVDNDFLNGLTEICNVKVEFSEHLLPLLVNLLVLYGHRSVTNILFKNIEYFFSEHWRLTVQENRKEELIAVNKKSVKCMLNVVNYVRLMKNCSVYKSR
;
A
#
# COMPACT_ATOMS: atom_id res chain seq x y z
N MET A 1 -6.02 31.00 21.83
CA MET A 1 -4.98 32.03 22.01
C MET A 1 -5.50 33.02 23.03
N THR A 2 -4.98 32.93 24.24
CA THR A 2 -5.27 33.84 25.34
C THR A 2 -4.58 35.18 25.07
N ALA A 3 -5.32 36.28 25.17
CA ALA A 3 -4.81 37.63 24.92
C ALA A 3 -3.56 37.96 25.76
N ASP A 4 -3.49 37.40 26.98
CA ASP A 4 -2.37 37.54 27.90
C ASP A 4 -1.04 36.98 27.39
N ILE A 5 -1.05 35.85 26.66
CA ILE A 5 0.20 35.24 26.19
C ILE A 5 0.78 36.03 25.00
N VAL A 6 -0.10 36.56 24.14
CA VAL A 6 0.29 37.42 23.02
C VAL A 6 0.87 38.73 23.52
N ALA A 7 0.28 39.31 24.58
CA ALA A 7 0.78 40.53 25.21
C ALA A 7 2.17 40.34 25.84
N LYS A 8 2.44 39.16 26.43
CA LYS A 8 3.73 38.85 27.06
C LYS A 8 4.85 38.51 26.06
N ASN A 9 4.53 38.02 24.87
CA ASN A 9 5.53 37.67 23.85
C ASN A 9 5.71 38.79 22.81
N LYS A 10 6.79 39.57 22.93
CA LYS A 10 7.08 40.73 22.06
C LYS A 10 7.06 40.41 20.56
N ARG A 11 7.47 39.21 20.15
CA ARG A 11 7.45 38.79 18.73
C ARG A 11 6.04 38.47 18.25
N LEU A 12 5.27 37.70 19.02
CA LEU A 12 3.86 37.41 18.69
C LEU A 12 3.02 38.69 18.71
N LEU A 13 3.30 39.62 19.62
CA LEU A 13 2.66 40.92 19.65
C LEU A 13 2.93 41.73 18.38
N LYS A 14 4.19 41.73 17.91
CA LYS A 14 4.58 42.39 16.65
C LYS A 14 3.83 41.79 15.46
N TYR A 15 3.76 40.47 15.35
CA TYR A 15 3.01 39.81 14.28
C TYR A 15 1.50 40.04 14.37
N SER A 16 0.94 40.06 15.59
CA SER A 16 -0.47 40.35 15.84
C SER A 16 -0.84 41.76 15.40
N ARG A 17 0.05 42.74 15.62
CA ARG A 17 -0.15 44.14 15.18
C ARG A 17 -0.14 44.30 13.66
N VAL A 18 0.60 43.45 12.93
CA VAL A 18 0.72 43.55 11.46
C VAL A 18 -0.40 42.80 10.73
N ILE A 19 -0.73 41.60 11.18
CA ILE A 19 -1.65 40.69 10.45
C ILE A 19 -3.07 40.73 11.01
N GLY A 20 -3.23 41.26 12.23
CA GLY A 20 -4.47 41.19 13.00
C GLY A 20 -4.54 39.92 13.86
N HIS A 21 -5.03 40.06 15.09
CA HIS A 21 -5.01 39.01 16.12
C HIS A 21 -5.74 37.73 15.68
N ASP A 22 -6.93 37.85 15.09
CA ASP A 22 -7.73 36.69 14.69
C ASP A 22 -7.20 35.99 13.44
N ARG A 23 -6.63 36.77 12.50
CA ARG A 23 -5.96 36.21 11.31
C ARG A 23 -4.69 35.47 11.69
N LEU A 24 -3.89 36.01 12.61
CA LEU A 24 -2.72 35.34 13.15
C LEU A 24 -3.11 34.04 13.87
N LYS A 25 -4.15 34.08 14.70
CA LYS A 25 -4.69 32.89 15.38
C LYS A 25 -5.15 31.83 14.38
N GLY A 26 -5.86 32.23 13.34
CA GLY A 26 -6.29 31.35 12.25
C GLY A 26 -5.09 30.71 11.53
N ALA A 27 -4.11 31.51 11.12
CA ALA A 27 -2.92 31.03 10.40
C ALA A 27 -2.10 30.04 11.24
N LEU A 28 -1.87 30.33 12.52
CA LEU A 28 -1.13 29.42 13.42
C LEU A 28 -1.90 28.13 13.69
N LYS A 29 -3.23 28.20 13.83
CA LYS A 29 -4.06 26.99 13.99
C LYS A 29 -4.06 26.14 12.73
N THR A 30 -4.11 26.75 11.54
CA THR A 30 -4.02 26.03 10.26
C THR A 30 -2.67 25.34 10.10
N ASN A 31 -1.57 26.01 10.47
CA ASN A 31 -0.21 25.51 10.31
C ASN A 31 0.34 24.75 11.53
N LEU A 32 -0.52 24.32 12.46
CA LEU A 32 -0.09 23.64 13.69
C LEU A 32 0.82 22.44 13.42
N GLY A 33 0.56 21.65 12.37
CA GLY A 33 1.42 20.52 12.01
C GLY A 33 2.85 20.93 11.70
N GLN A 34 3.04 22.00 10.92
CA GLN A 34 4.38 22.54 10.61
C GLN A 34 5.09 23.08 11.84
N ILE A 35 4.35 23.68 12.78
CA ILE A 35 4.92 24.15 14.06
C ILE A 35 5.44 22.97 14.86
N VAL A 36 4.68 21.87 14.96
CA VAL A 36 5.07 20.66 15.68
C VAL A 36 6.32 20.03 15.07
N VAL A 37 6.35 19.87 13.74
CA VAL A 37 7.54 19.37 13.02
C VAL A 37 8.74 20.29 13.26
N GLY A 38 8.57 21.60 13.11
CA GLY A 38 9.65 22.57 13.32
C GLY A 38 10.23 22.55 14.73
N ILE A 39 9.41 22.33 15.78
CA ILE A 39 9.90 22.15 17.15
C ILE A 39 10.71 20.85 17.27
N LEU A 40 10.23 19.75 16.67
CA LEU A 40 10.88 18.44 16.72
C LEU A 40 12.19 18.41 15.94
N ASP A 41 12.33 19.19 14.87
CA ASP A 41 13.58 19.31 14.11
C ASP A 41 14.74 19.90 14.95
N PHE A 42 14.43 20.61 16.03
CA PHE A 42 15.41 21.11 17.01
C PHE A 42 15.71 20.13 18.14
N LEU A 43 15.14 18.92 18.16
CA LEU A 43 15.40 17.92 19.20
C LEU A 43 16.80 17.29 18.99
N THR A 44 17.70 17.48 19.96
CA THR A 44 19.09 16.97 19.94
C THR A 44 19.47 16.37 21.30
N ASP A 45 18.60 15.49 21.84
CA ASP A 45 18.80 14.89 23.16
C ASP A 45 19.70 13.64 23.07
N GLU A 46 21.00 13.83 23.28
CA GLU A 46 22.04 12.79 23.19
C GLU A 46 21.80 11.66 24.19
N ASN A 47 21.46 11.99 25.45
CA ASN A 47 21.22 11.00 26.51
C ASN A 47 20.00 10.14 26.20
N ALA A 48 18.93 10.74 25.67
CA ALA A 48 17.74 10.00 25.31
C ALA A 48 17.97 9.12 24.08
N ILE A 49 18.79 9.55 23.12
CA ILE A 49 19.21 8.73 21.97
C ILE A 49 20.01 7.52 22.44
N GLU A 50 20.97 7.71 23.34
CA GLU A 50 21.75 6.60 23.91
C GLU A 50 20.86 5.62 24.69
N SER A 51 19.96 6.12 25.54
CA SER A 51 19.04 5.28 26.31
C SER A 51 18.11 4.45 25.43
N HIS A 52 17.59 5.03 24.34
CA HIS A 52 16.57 4.37 23.52
C HIS A 52 17.13 3.55 22.36
N PHE A 53 18.26 3.96 21.79
CA PHE A 53 18.86 3.32 20.63
C PHE A 53 20.17 2.61 20.97
N GLY A 54 20.80 2.88 22.11
CA GLY A 54 22.11 2.35 22.50
C GLY A 54 23.25 2.91 21.66
N GLU A 55 23.05 4.08 21.09
CA GLU A 55 24.00 4.75 20.21
C GLU A 55 24.43 6.06 20.85
N THR A 56 25.73 6.20 21.08
CA THR A 56 26.29 7.45 21.60
C THR A 56 26.45 8.44 20.45
N VAL A 57 25.88 9.63 20.61
CA VAL A 57 25.92 10.71 19.61
C VAL A 57 26.40 12.00 20.23
N ILE A 58 27.12 12.81 19.46
CA ILE A 58 27.56 14.15 19.83
C ILE A 58 27.10 15.10 18.74
N PHE A 59 26.25 16.06 19.08
CA PHE A 59 25.84 17.14 18.20
C PHE A 59 26.66 18.40 18.52
N PHE A 60 27.29 18.97 17.49
CA PHE A 60 28.08 20.20 17.63
C PHE A 60 27.22 21.39 18.09
N VAL A 61 25.94 21.40 17.72
CA VAL A 61 24.97 22.42 18.15
C VAL A 61 23.85 21.74 18.91
N LYS A 62 23.79 21.99 20.22
CA LYS A 62 22.69 21.53 21.09
C LYS A 62 21.56 22.54 21.05
N HIS A 63 20.39 22.10 20.59
CA HIS A 63 19.22 22.96 20.46
C HIS A 63 18.23 22.75 21.60
N LEU A 64 17.45 21.66 21.57
CA LEU A 64 16.45 21.35 22.59
C LEU A 64 16.63 19.93 23.14
N SER A 65 16.49 19.78 24.46
CA SER A 65 16.34 18.48 25.11
C SER A 65 14.88 17.99 25.01
N SER A 66 14.64 16.71 25.33
CA SER A 66 13.29 16.15 25.42
C SER A 66 12.41 16.91 26.41
N VAL A 67 13.01 17.41 27.50
CA VAL A 67 12.31 18.18 28.53
C VAL A 67 11.89 19.55 27.99
N ASP A 68 12.75 20.19 27.20
CA ASP A 68 12.47 21.50 26.61
C ASP A 68 11.42 21.41 25.50
N VAL A 69 11.46 20.37 24.67
CA VAL A 69 10.39 20.09 23.69
C VAL A 69 9.04 19.91 24.39
N ARG A 70 8.97 19.17 25.52
CA ARG A 70 7.72 19.07 26.29
C ARG A 70 7.23 20.42 26.81
N LYS A 71 8.13 21.32 27.23
CA LYS A 71 7.76 22.70 27.62
C LYS A 71 7.23 23.49 26.42
N CYS A 72 7.85 23.37 25.25
CA CYS A 72 7.37 23.98 24.01
C CYS A 72 5.97 23.48 23.64
N PHE A 73 5.71 22.17 23.76
CA PHE A 73 4.38 21.62 23.52
C PHE A 73 3.36 22.12 24.54
N LYS A 74 3.68 22.18 25.84
CA LYS A 74 2.80 22.80 26.84
C LYS A 74 2.44 24.25 26.49
N PHE A 75 3.40 25.01 25.98
CA PHE A 75 3.14 26.37 25.52
C PHE A 75 2.17 26.40 24.32
N VAL A 76 2.34 25.49 23.35
CA VAL A 76 1.43 25.31 22.21
C VAL A 76 0.03 24.89 22.68
N GLU A 77 -0.06 23.98 23.65
CA GLU A 77 -1.33 23.49 24.24
C GLU A 77 -2.13 24.64 24.87
N THR A 78 -1.48 25.50 25.66
CA THR A 78 -2.11 26.69 26.24
C THR A 78 -2.52 27.70 25.17
N LEU A 79 -1.73 27.84 24.10
CA LEU A 79 -2.00 28.79 23.03
C LEU A 79 -3.16 28.37 22.12
N PHE A 80 -3.23 27.11 21.72
CA PHE A 80 -4.09 26.66 20.63
C PHE A 80 -5.07 25.54 21.00
N CYS A 81 -4.76 24.76 22.03
CA CYS A 81 -5.50 23.54 22.39
C CYS A 81 -6.35 23.69 23.66
N ASN A 82 -6.57 24.92 24.16
CA ASN A 82 -7.33 25.15 25.40
C ASN A 82 -6.81 24.35 26.61
N ASN A 83 -5.49 24.15 26.72
CA ASN A 83 -4.83 23.30 27.72
C ASN A 83 -5.12 21.79 27.61
N GLU A 84 -5.76 21.33 26.53
CA GLU A 84 -5.81 19.91 26.19
C GLU A 84 -4.41 19.44 25.73
N PRO A 85 -3.97 18.22 26.10
CA PRO A 85 -2.73 17.64 25.59
C PRO A 85 -2.67 17.69 24.06
N LEU A 86 -1.52 18.07 23.50
CA LEU A 86 -1.35 18.26 22.06
C LEU A 86 -1.67 16.97 21.28
N ALA A 87 -1.28 15.82 21.83
CA ALA A 87 -1.59 14.52 21.27
C ALA A 87 -3.10 14.28 21.17
N ASN A 88 -3.86 14.61 22.22
CA ASN A 88 -5.30 14.44 22.23
C ASN A 88 -5.96 15.45 21.26
N PHE A 89 -5.52 16.71 21.25
CA PHE A 89 -6.04 17.70 20.31
C PHE A 89 -5.81 17.30 18.83
N LEU A 90 -4.63 16.77 18.51
CA LEU A 90 -4.31 16.31 17.16
C LEU A 90 -5.17 15.09 16.76
N THR A 91 -5.40 14.15 17.68
CA THR A 91 -6.13 12.91 17.39
C THR A 91 -7.64 13.04 17.47
N SER A 92 -8.18 13.99 18.25
CA SER A 92 -9.62 14.24 18.40
C SER A 92 -10.13 15.30 17.44
N SER A 93 -9.39 16.40 17.28
CA SER A 93 -9.88 17.64 16.66
C SER A 93 -9.20 17.97 15.33
N SER A 94 -8.12 17.29 14.96
CA SER A 94 -7.34 17.62 13.76
C SER A 94 -6.56 16.42 13.18
N LEU A 95 -7.26 15.32 12.90
CA LEU A 95 -6.66 14.08 12.38
C LEU A 95 -5.81 14.28 11.11
N SER A 96 -6.21 15.19 10.21
CA SER A 96 -5.40 15.50 9.02
C SER A 96 -4.05 16.13 9.38
N LYS A 97 -4.00 16.96 10.43
CA LYS A 97 -2.72 17.53 10.89
C LYS A 97 -1.86 16.47 11.56
N PHE A 98 -2.47 15.55 12.28
CA PHE A 98 -1.79 14.39 12.86
C PHE A 98 -1.09 13.55 11.77
N GLU A 99 -1.79 13.19 10.69
CA GLU A 99 -1.19 12.45 9.58
C GLU A 99 -0.08 13.25 8.89
N ASN A 100 -0.29 14.55 8.63
CA ASN A 100 0.74 15.39 8.01
C ASN A 100 2.03 15.48 8.86
N VAL A 101 1.92 15.53 10.20
CA VAL A 101 3.09 15.51 11.09
C VAL A 101 3.81 14.17 10.99
N LEU A 102 3.08 13.05 11.01
CA LEU A 102 3.68 11.73 10.81
C LEU A 102 4.40 11.66 9.46
N LEU A 103 3.77 12.10 8.37
CA LEU A 103 4.32 12.06 7.03
C LEU A 103 5.62 12.89 6.91
N GLU A 104 5.66 14.11 7.44
CA GLU A 104 6.85 14.96 7.33
C GLU A 104 8.00 14.41 8.18
N LEU A 105 7.72 13.92 9.40
CA LEU A 105 8.75 13.30 10.23
C LEU A 105 9.36 12.05 9.56
N LYS A 106 8.55 11.25 8.86
CA LYS A 106 9.06 10.17 8.01
C LYS A 106 9.93 10.73 6.90
N CYS A 107 9.44 11.72 6.16
CA CYS A 107 10.21 12.35 5.08
C CYS A 107 11.59 12.81 5.57
N ASN A 108 11.68 13.37 6.78
CA ASN A 108 12.95 13.79 7.38
C ASN A 108 13.92 12.61 7.61
N ILE A 109 13.42 11.45 8.04
CA ILE A 109 14.24 10.21 8.17
C ILE A 109 14.81 9.78 6.81
N TYR A 110 13.97 9.77 5.77
CA TYR A 110 14.36 9.29 4.44
C TYR A 110 15.29 10.25 3.69
N LYS A 111 15.05 11.56 3.81
CA LYS A 111 15.91 12.61 3.22
C LYS A 111 17.30 12.68 3.86
N SER A 112 17.42 12.23 5.12
CA SER A 112 18.69 12.28 5.85
C SER A 112 19.71 11.30 5.27
N GLN A 113 20.87 11.81 4.84
CA GLN A 113 21.95 10.99 4.29
C GLN A 113 22.94 10.56 5.37
N PHE A 114 23.25 11.45 6.32
CA PHE A 114 24.22 11.19 7.37
C PHE A 114 23.62 10.38 8.52
N PHE A 115 24.42 9.48 9.08
CA PHE A 115 24.05 8.62 10.20
C PHE A 115 23.44 9.41 11.39
N MET A 116 24.13 10.48 11.80
CA MET A 116 23.74 11.29 12.98
C MET A 116 22.41 12.00 12.77
N ASP A 117 22.22 12.62 11.59
CA ASP A 117 20.98 13.31 11.23
C ASP A 117 19.82 12.32 11.10
N LYS A 118 20.06 11.17 10.48
CA LYS A 118 19.05 10.11 10.37
C LYS A 118 18.63 9.60 11.74
N LEU A 119 19.58 9.39 12.66
CA LEU A 119 19.28 8.95 14.03
C LEU A 119 18.53 10.03 14.83
N LYS A 120 18.87 11.30 14.63
CA LYS A 120 18.14 12.45 15.17
C LYS A 120 16.69 12.49 14.66
N CYS A 121 16.48 12.36 13.35
CA CYS A 121 15.14 12.32 12.76
C CYS A 121 14.34 11.10 13.23
N LEU A 122 14.98 9.94 13.37
CA LEU A 122 14.36 8.74 13.94
C LEU A 122 13.95 8.97 15.40
N TYR A 123 14.77 9.67 16.18
CA TYR A 123 14.44 10.03 17.55
C TYR A 123 13.27 11.00 17.65
N ALA A 124 13.25 12.05 16.80
CA ALA A 124 12.13 12.98 16.69
C ALA A 124 10.81 12.26 16.35
N TYR A 125 10.85 11.34 15.38
CA TYR A 125 9.71 10.49 15.05
C TYR A 125 9.26 9.62 16.23
N ARG A 126 10.21 8.95 16.90
CA ARG A 126 9.92 8.13 18.09
C ARG A 126 9.29 8.96 19.22
N PHE A 127 9.79 10.15 19.47
CA PHE A 127 9.27 11.04 20.50
C PHE A 127 7.80 11.39 20.22
N PHE A 128 7.49 11.77 18.98
CA PHE A 128 6.13 12.09 18.56
C PHE A 128 5.21 10.86 18.64
N VAL A 129 5.64 9.70 18.14
CA VAL A 129 4.88 8.45 18.21
C VAL A 129 4.55 8.08 19.66
N ASN A 130 5.51 8.14 20.58
CA ASN A 130 5.27 7.84 21.99
C ASN A 130 4.32 8.84 22.67
N MET A 131 4.35 10.11 22.24
CA MET A 131 3.39 11.11 22.69
C MET A 131 1.96 10.78 22.22
N ILE A 132 1.79 10.19 21.03
CA ILE A 132 0.47 9.78 20.53
C ILE A 132 0.00 8.49 21.21
N ILE A 133 0.91 7.56 21.53
CA ILE A 133 0.58 6.31 22.24
C ILE A 133 -0.08 6.58 23.58
N SER A 134 0.29 7.65 24.30
CA SER A 134 -0.32 7.96 25.60
C SER A 134 -1.82 8.28 25.52
N GLU A 135 -2.32 8.65 24.34
CA GLU A 135 -3.75 8.93 24.08
C GLU A 135 -4.47 7.76 23.41
N LEU A 136 -3.78 6.64 23.16
CA LEU A 136 -4.31 5.50 22.43
C LEU A 136 -5.36 4.75 23.27
N LYS A 137 -6.62 4.81 22.83
CA LYS A 137 -7.76 4.10 23.45
C LYS A 137 -8.29 2.99 22.53
N PRO A 138 -8.90 1.92 23.07
CA PRO A 138 -9.48 0.85 22.26
C PRO A 138 -10.45 1.31 21.18
N ASP A 139 -11.28 2.31 21.49
CA ASP A 139 -12.33 2.82 20.59
C ASP A 139 -11.86 3.93 19.64
N SER A 140 -10.55 4.20 19.62
CA SER A 140 -9.98 5.26 18.78
C SER A 140 -10.07 4.84 17.31
N SER A 141 -10.86 5.56 16.53
CA SER A 141 -11.09 5.27 15.11
C SER A 141 -9.84 5.36 14.23
N TRP A 142 -8.85 6.16 14.66
CA TRP A 142 -7.55 6.36 13.99
C TRP A 142 -6.47 5.35 14.40
N ARG A 143 -6.74 4.50 15.39
CA ARG A 143 -5.78 3.54 15.97
C ARG A 143 -5.21 2.60 14.92
N PHE A 144 -6.06 2.06 14.05
CA PHE A 144 -5.64 1.10 13.04
C PHE A 144 -4.66 1.72 12.05
N PHE A 145 -5.04 2.88 11.49
CA PHE A 145 -4.16 3.67 10.64
C PHE A 145 -2.82 3.91 11.33
N PHE A 146 -2.83 4.45 12.55
CA PHE A 146 -1.61 4.81 13.27
C PHE A 146 -0.66 3.62 13.48
N ILE A 147 -1.20 2.49 13.93
CA ILE A 147 -0.39 1.30 14.20
C ILE A 147 0.23 0.75 12.90
N ARG A 148 -0.59 0.58 11.84
CA ARG A 148 -0.11 0.12 10.54
C ARG A 148 0.96 1.05 9.98
N ASP A 149 0.69 2.35 10.04
CA ASP A 149 1.53 3.40 9.50
C ASP A 149 2.92 3.42 10.17
N VAL A 150 2.96 3.35 11.50
CA VAL A 150 4.22 3.32 12.25
C VAL A 150 5.00 2.03 11.99
N ILE A 151 4.34 0.87 12.03
CA ILE A 151 4.99 -0.44 11.81
C ILE A 151 5.64 -0.50 10.43
N ASN A 152 4.87 -0.17 9.39
CA ASN A 152 5.36 -0.24 8.01
C ASN A 152 6.47 0.79 7.78
N THR A 153 6.36 1.98 8.37
CA THR A 153 7.45 2.97 8.34
C THR A 153 8.73 2.41 8.93
N LEU A 154 8.69 1.81 10.12
CA LEU A 154 9.89 1.30 10.80
C LEU A 154 10.49 0.11 10.07
N PHE A 155 9.66 -0.80 9.56
CA PHE A 155 10.13 -1.91 8.74
C PHE A 155 10.76 -1.44 7.42
N ASN A 156 10.17 -0.43 6.77
CA ASN A 156 10.74 0.15 5.55
C ASN A 156 12.06 0.88 5.84
N VAL A 157 12.21 1.54 6.99
CA VAL A 157 13.49 2.13 7.41
C VAL A 157 14.55 1.04 7.62
N ILE A 158 14.22 -0.11 8.22
CA ILE A 158 15.14 -1.26 8.32
C ILE A 158 15.52 -1.76 6.93
N ASP A 159 14.54 -1.94 6.04
CA ASP A 159 14.79 -2.49 4.71
C ASP A 159 15.60 -1.57 3.80
N ASN A 160 15.45 -0.25 3.93
CA ASN A 160 16.20 0.74 3.14
C ASN A 160 17.61 1.03 3.66
N ASN A 161 17.93 0.65 4.90
CA ASN A 161 19.25 0.91 5.50
C ASN A 161 20.06 -0.39 5.67
N LYS A 162 20.06 -1.24 4.63
CA LYS A 162 20.72 -2.57 4.65
C LYS A 162 22.20 -2.51 4.99
N ASP A 163 22.86 -1.42 4.60
CA ASP A 163 24.30 -1.26 4.73
C ASP A 163 24.70 -0.69 6.11
N SER A 164 23.74 -0.26 6.92
CA SER A 164 23.98 0.41 8.21
C SER A 164 23.36 -0.37 9.37
N THR A 165 24.12 -1.33 9.89
CA THR A 165 23.74 -2.16 11.06
C THR A 165 23.38 -1.36 12.31
N ARG A 166 23.98 -0.18 12.50
CA ARG A 166 23.69 0.74 13.62
C ARG A 166 22.26 1.29 13.55
N ILE A 167 21.89 1.89 12.41
CA ILE A 167 20.52 2.36 12.17
C ILE A 167 19.53 1.20 12.22
N GLU A 168 19.85 0.06 11.60
CA GLU A 168 19.02 -1.15 11.65
C GLU A 168 18.70 -1.56 13.08
N THR A 169 19.73 -1.64 13.94
CA THR A 169 19.59 -2.01 15.35
C THR A 169 18.80 -0.96 16.13
N ALA A 170 19.08 0.33 15.93
CA ALA A 170 18.35 1.44 16.56
C ALA A 170 16.85 1.42 16.19
N THR A 171 16.53 1.27 14.90
CA THR A 171 15.16 1.17 14.40
C THR A 171 14.49 -0.10 14.93
N PHE A 172 15.16 -1.24 14.98
CA PHE A 172 14.59 -2.46 15.52
C PHE A 172 14.31 -2.37 17.02
N ARG A 173 15.17 -1.71 17.81
CA ARG A 173 14.87 -1.41 19.22
C ARG A 173 13.59 -0.57 19.35
N PHE A 174 13.37 0.36 18.43
CA PHE A 174 12.10 1.09 18.38
C PHE A 174 10.93 0.18 18.04
N VAL A 175 11.02 -0.66 17.01
CA VAL A 175 9.99 -1.66 16.67
C VAL A 175 9.61 -2.52 17.88
N ASN A 176 10.61 -3.09 18.55
CA ASN A 176 10.41 -3.94 19.72
C ASN A 176 9.69 -3.19 20.86
N SER A 177 10.14 -1.97 21.17
CA SER A 177 9.49 -1.12 22.17
C SER A 177 8.06 -0.75 21.77
N PHE A 178 7.82 -0.42 20.49
CA PHE A 178 6.52 -0.01 19.99
C PHE A 178 5.52 -1.15 20.05
N LEU A 179 5.84 -2.31 19.48
CA LEU A 179 4.96 -3.48 19.45
C LEU A 179 4.60 -3.95 20.87
N ARG A 180 5.55 -3.93 21.81
CA ARG A 180 5.28 -4.26 23.22
C ARG A 180 4.36 -3.26 23.92
N GLN A 181 4.29 -2.01 23.47
CA GLN A 181 3.34 -1.03 24.01
C GLN A 181 1.96 -1.18 23.37
N VAL A 182 1.90 -1.49 22.08
CA VAL A 182 0.63 -1.52 21.33
C VAL A 182 0.02 -2.91 21.16
N PHE A 183 0.63 -3.99 21.66
CA PHE A 183 0.21 -5.37 21.38
C PHE A 183 -1.27 -5.64 21.66
N LYS A 184 -1.82 -5.08 22.76
CA LYS A 184 -3.24 -5.22 23.12
C LYS A 184 -4.19 -4.67 22.06
N PHE A 185 -3.71 -3.78 21.20
CA PHE A 185 -4.44 -3.14 20.12
C PHE A 185 -4.23 -3.79 18.76
N LEU A 186 -3.34 -4.80 18.64
CA LEU A 186 -3.03 -5.51 17.39
C LEU A 186 -4.10 -6.54 16.99
N THR A 187 -5.34 -6.43 17.47
CA THR A 187 -6.41 -7.45 17.30
C THR A 187 -6.99 -7.54 15.88
N THR A 188 -6.39 -6.89 14.90
CA THR A 188 -6.94 -6.82 13.54
C THR A 188 -6.38 -7.92 12.65
N LYS A 189 -7.25 -8.55 11.86
CA LYS A 189 -6.95 -9.75 11.07
C LYS A 189 -5.85 -9.53 10.02
N ASP A 190 -5.62 -8.29 9.59
CA ASP A 190 -4.80 -8.01 8.42
C ASP A 190 -3.33 -7.68 8.75
N ILE A 191 -3.04 -7.01 9.86
CA ILE A 191 -1.67 -6.52 10.16
C ILE A 191 -0.80 -7.59 10.82
N PHE A 192 -1.38 -8.41 11.72
CA PHE A 192 -0.58 -9.36 12.51
C PHE A 192 0.18 -10.39 11.65
N PRO A 193 -0.43 -11.03 10.64
CA PRO A 193 0.30 -11.94 9.75
C PRO A 193 1.44 -11.25 8.99
N GLU A 194 1.23 -10.01 8.54
CA GLU A 194 2.24 -9.20 7.86
C GLU A 194 3.45 -8.91 8.77
N ILE A 195 3.19 -8.52 10.03
CA ILE A 195 4.25 -8.31 11.04
C ILE A 195 5.07 -9.59 11.22
N VAL A 196 4.42 -10.73 11.44
CA VAL A 196 5.10 -12.01 11.67
C VAL A 196 5.91 -12.41 10.43
N SER A 197 5.36 -12.20 9.24
CA SER A 197 6.08 -12.47 7.98
C SER A 197 7.36 -11.64 7.86
N LEU A 198 7.26 -10.32 8.07
CA LEU A 198 8.42 -9.41 8.00
C LEU A 198 9.47 -9.74 9.07
N LEU A 199 9.06 -10.11 10.29
CA LEU A 199 9.99 -10.54 11.34
C LEU A 199 10.71 -11.85 10.97
N LYS A 200 10.02 -12.81 10.34
CA LYS A 200 10.65 -14.02 9.80
C LYS A 200 11.68 -13.66 8.72
N LYS A 201 11.30 -12.82 7.76
CA LYS A 201 12.20 -12.32 6.71
C LYS A 201 13.46 -11.69 7.32
N PHE A 202 13.31 -10.81 8.31
CA PHE A 202 14.45 -10.16 8.97
C PHE A 202 15.32 -11.13 9.76
N TYR A 203 14.75 -12.15 10.40
CA TYR A 203 15.53 -13.16 11.10
C TYR A 203 16.56 -13.88 10.19
N PHE A 204 16.19 -14.17 8.94
CA PHE A 204 17.11 -14.82 7.99
C PHE A 204 18.02 -13.85 7.26
N THR A 205 17.52 -12.66 6.93
CA THR A 205 18.27 -11.70 6.11
C THR A 205 19.19 -10.79 6.91
N ARG A 206 18.95 -10.62 8.22
CA ARG A 206 19.61 -9.59 9.05
C ARG A 206 20.28 -10.19 10.28
N THR A 207 21.60 -10.22 10.28
CA THR A 207 22.40 -10.78 11.39
C THR A 207 22.36 -9.90 12.64
N SER A 208 22.39 -8.56 12.50
CA SER A 208 22.39 -7.60 13.61
C SER A 208 21.17 -7.70 14.51
N ILE A 209 19.99 -7.93 13.92
CA ILE A 209 18.72 -7.95 14.65
C ILE A 209 18.15 -9.36 14.83
N LYS A 210 18.84 -10.41 14.36
CA LYS A 210 18.38 -11.81 14.41
C LYS A 210 17.86 -12.24 15.79
N LYS A 211 18.63 -11.96 16.84
CA LYS A 211 18.25 -12.27 18.24
C LYS A 211 16.99 -11.52 18.65
N GLY A 212 16.91 -10.24 18.32
CA GLY A 212 15.74 -9.40 18.61
C GLY A 212 14.49 -9.87 17.87
N CYS A 213 14.61 -10.28 16.60
CA CYS A 213 13.50 -10.86 15.83
C CYS A 213 12.97 -12.12 16.49
N LYS A 214 13.86 -13.03 16.92
CA LYS A 214 13.47 -14.24 17.66
C LYS A 214 12.69 -13.90 18.93
N GLU A 215 13.24 -13.04 19.79
CA GLU A 215 12.61 -12.65 21.06
C GLU A 215 11.24 -12.00 20.86
N LEU A 216 11.10 -11.18 19.81
CA LEU A 216 9.84 -10.53 19.48
C LEU A 216 8.82 -11.52 18.90
N LEU A 217 9.25 -12.48 18.08
CA LEU A 217 8.39 -13.56 17.59
C LEU A 217 7.89 -14.47 18.73
N VAL A 218 8.76 -14.79 19.69
CA VAL A 218 8.37 -15.51 20.93
C VAL A 218 7.35 -14.69 21.71
N PHE A 219 7.60 -13.40 21.91
CA PHE A 219 6.65 -12.52 22.59
C PHE A 219 5.26 -12.50 21.91
N LEU A 220 5.20 -12.43 20.59
CA LEU A 220 3.94 -12.35 19.86
C LEU A 220 3.20 -13.69 19.82
N VAL A 221 3.88 -14.81 19.55
CA VAL A 221 3.24 -16.09 19.26
C VAL A 221 3.19 -17.04 20.46
N VAL A 222 4.13 -16.92 21.40
CA VAL A 222 4.21 -17.78 22.59
C VAL A 222 3.67 -17.04 23.81
N ASP A 223 4.27 -15.91 24.19
CA ASP A 223 3.92 -15.22 25.44
C ASP A 223 2.49 -14.65 25.41
N ASN A 224 2.03 -14.23 24.22
CA ASN A 224 0.69 -13.67 24.00
C ASN A 224 -0.19 -14.56 23.11
N ALA A 225 0.07 -15.86 23.12
CA ALA A 225 -0.64 -16.85 22.30
C ALA A 225 -2.18 -16.77 22.45
N THR A 226 -2.68 -16.53 23.67
CA THR A 226 -4.11 -16.41 23.97
C THR A 226 -4.75 -15.15 23.39
N HIS A 227 -3.97 -14.07 23.25
CA HIS A 227 -4.46 -12.81 22.69
C HIS A 227 -4.55 -12.87 21.16
N PHE A 228 -3.64 -13.62 20.53
CA PHE A 228 -3.54 -13.75 19.07
C PHE A 228 -4.03 -15.10 18.55
N GLU A 229 -4.82 -15.86 19.30
CA GLU A 229 -5.19 -17.24 18.95
C GLU A 229 -5.78 -17.34 17.53
N GLU A 230 -6.77 -16.49 17.23
CA GLU A 230 -7.44 -16.44 15.91
C GLU A 230 -6.49 -16.04 14.78
N HIS A 231 -5.50 -15.19 15.07
CA HIS A 231 -4.52 -14.74 14.08
C HIS A 231 -3.43 -15.80 13.86
N ILE A 232 -3.02 -16.50 14.92
CA ILE A 232 -2.05 -17.60 14.87
C ILE A 232 -2.59 -18.77 14.06
N LYS A 233 -3.92 -19.02 14.10
CA LYS A 233 -4.58 -20.01 13.23
C LYS A 233 -4.37 -19.72 11.73
N ILE A 234 -4.24 -18.44 11.36
CA ILE A 234 -4.09 -17.97 9.97
C ILE A 234 -2.62 -17.66 9.64
N LEU A 235 -1.66 -17.92 10.53
CA LEU A 235 -0.25 -17.71 10.21
C LEU A 235 0.31 -18.84 9.33
N ASP A 236 1.21 -18.50 8.40
CA ASP A 236 2.08 -19.49 7.76
C ASP A 236 2.86 -20.31 8.79
N SER A 237 3.19 -21.55 8.44
CA SER A 237 4.10 -22.38 9.24
C SER A 237 5.44 -21.69 9.44
N PHE A 238 6.01 -21.83 10.64
CA PHE A 238 7.37 -21.37 10.90
C PHE A 238 8.41 -22.35 10.31
N PRO A 239 9.56 -21.84 9.84
CA PRO A 239 10.67 -22.64 9.31
C PRO A 239 11.12 -23.74 10.27
N ASP A 240 11.66 -24.83 9.71
CA ASP A 240 12.24 -25.93 10.51
C ASP A 240 13.66 -25.58 10.99
N HIS A 241 13.72 -24.65 11.95
CA HIS A 241 14.94 -24.24 12.62
C HIS A 241 14.78 -24.40 14.13
N GLU A 242 15.85 -24.75 14.85
CA GLU A 242 15.81 -24.98 16.31
C GLU A 242 15.26 -23.77 17.08
N ASP A 243 15.64 -22.56 16.67
CA ASP A 243 15.14 -21.32 17.27
C ASP A 243 13.61 -21.12 17.19
N PHE A 244 12.94 -21.79 16.24
CA PHE A 244 11.47 -21.72 16.08
C PHE A 244 10.75 -22.94 16.66
N ARG A 245 11.45 -23.87 17.31
CA ARG A 245 10.86 -25.12 17.83
C ARG A 245 9.69 -24.88 18.79
N GLU A 246 9.85 -23.93 19.71
CA GLU A 246 8.81 -23.58 20.68
C GLU A 246 7.61 -22.90 19.99
N ILE A 247 7.89 -21.97 19.08
CA ILE A 247 6.86 -21.27 18.29
C ILE A 247 6.05 -22.28 17.46
N ARG A 248 6.70 -23.24 16.79
CA ARG A 248 6.03 -24.32 16.02
C ARG A 248 5.14 -25.16 16.93
N LYS A 249 5.58 -25.52 18.14
CA LYS A 249 4.76 -26.29 19.09
C LYS A 249 3.47 -25.57 19.46
N VAL A 250 3.57 -24.28 19.82
CA VAL A 250 2.39 -23.46 20.17
C VAL A 250 1.46 -23.28 18.97
N GLN A 251 2.01 -22.96 17.79
CA GLN A 251 1.21 -22.80 16.57
C GLN A 251 0.47 -24.09 16.20
N LYS A 252 1.13 -25.25 16.23
CA LYS A 252 0.50 -26.55 15.94
C LYS A 252 -0.65 -26.84 16.90
N LYS A 253 -0.42 -26.63 18.21
CA LYS A 253 -1.45 -26.81 19.23
C LYS A 253 -2.68 -25.92 18.99
N ILE A 254 -2.47 -24.66 18.60
CA ILE A 254 -3.56 -23.71 18.33
C ILE A 254 -4.30 -24.04 17.01
N LYS A 255 -3.57 -24.47 15.98
CA LYS A 255 -4.15 -24.77 14.67
C LYS A 255 -4.93 -26.08 14.61
N TYR A 256 -4.40 -27.14 15.23
CA TYR A 256 -4.87 -28.50 15.01
C TYR A 256 -5.21 -29.25 16.30
N GLY A 257 -4.97 -28.64 17.47
CA GLY A 257 -5.06 -29.34 18.75
C GLY A 257 -4.09 -30.53 18.76
N ASP A 258 -4.61 -31.71 19.10
CA ASP A 258 -3.88 -32.99 19.12
C ASP A 258 -4.06 -33.82 17.84
N GLN A 259 -4.74 -33.30 16.80
CA GLN A 259 -5.02 -34.02 15.55
C GLN A 259 -3.98 -33.70 14.46
N ASP A 260 -3.62 -34.68 13.62
CA ASP A 260 -2.77 -34.44 12.45
C ASP A 260 -3.64 -33.97 11.25
N PRO A 261 -3.42 -32.75 10.73
CA PRO A 261 -4.22 -32.21 9.64
C PRO A 261 -4.12 -33.02 8.34
N GLY A 262 -5.25 -33.15 7.66
CA GLY A 262 -5.34 -33.80 6.35
C GLY A 262 -4.61 -33.04 5.23
N VAL A 263 -4.35 -33.72 4.11
CA VAL A 263 -3.63 -33.18 2.93
C VAL A 263 -4.35 -31.98 2.34
N GLU A 264 -5.66 -32.11 2.17
CA GLU A 264 -6.53 -31.08 1.59
C GLU A 264 -6.48 -29.80 2.44
N GLU A 265 -6.49 -29.95 3.77
CA GLU A 265 -6.41 -28.83 4.71
C GLU A 265 -5.02 -28.16 4.70
N LYS A 266 -3.93 -28.94 4.59
CA LYS A 266 -2.56 -28.40 4.44
C LYS A 266 -2.41 -27.60 3.13
N ILE A 267 -2.97 -28.09 2.03
CA ILE A 267 -2.98 -27.38 0.74
C ILE A 267 -3.86 -26.13 0.82
N GLU A 268 -5.06 -26.23 1.38
CA GLU A 268 -5.96 -25.08 1.50
C GLU A 268 -5.36 -23.97 2.36
N GLN A 269 -4.67 -24.36 3.44
CA GLN A 269 -3.88 -23.42 4.23
C GLN A 269 -2.79 -22.78 3.36
N PHE A 270 -1.94 -23.54 2.66
CA PHE A 270 -0.93 -22.94 1.77
C PHE A 270 -1.53 -21.92 0.79
N LEU A 271 -2.70 -22.21 0.22
CA LEU A 271 -3.38 -21.32 -0.76
C LEU A 271 -4.01 -20.07 -0.17
N LYS A 272 -4.28 -20.03 1.14
CA LYS A 272 -4.79 -18.84 1.81
C LYS A 272 -3.73 -17.74 1.97
N HIS A 273 -2.45 -18.07 1.84
CA HIS A 273 -1.35 -17.14 2.10
C HIS A 273 -0.73 -16.58 0.82
N LYS A 274 -0.54 -15.26 0.78
CA LYS A 274 -0.07 -14.54 -0.42
C LYS A 274 1.43 -14.24 -0.43
N ASP A 275 2.11 -14.26 0.71
CA ASP A 275 3.52 -13.84 0.78
C ASP A 275 4.46 -14.85 0.10
N ILE A 276 5.41 -14.34 -0.68
CA ILE A 276 6.33 -15.11 -1.54
C ILE A 276 7.62 -15.45 -0.77
N LEU A 277 8.01 -14.61 0.20
CA LEU A 277 9.29 -14.75 0.91
C LEU A 277 9.23 -15.81 2.03
N THR A 278 8.06 -16.06 2.61
CA THR A 278 7.82 -17.17 3.55
C THR A 278 7.51 -18.48 2.86
N LYS A 279 7.37 -18.47 1.53
CA LYS A 279 7.02 -19.66 0.76
C LYS A 279 8.20 -20.58 0.47
N GLY A 280 9.46 -20.19 0.60
CA GLY A 280 10.58 -21.12 0.41
C GLY A 280 10.46 -22.40 1.26
N ASP A 281 10.37 -22.25 2.58
CA ASP A 281 10.23 -23.39 3.50
C ASP A 281 8.82 -24.02 3.42
N SER A 282 7.79 -23.20 3.18
CA SER A 282 6.42 -23.70 3.00
C SER A 282 6.28 -24.54 1.72
N LEU A 283 7.02 -24.20 0.66
CA LEU A 283 7.11 -24.95 -0.59
C LEU A 283 7.89 -26.24 -0.39
N HIS A 284 8.96 -26.22 0.42
CA HIS A 284 9.68 -27.45 0.76
C HIS A 284 8.77 -28.44 1.51
N ASN A 285 8.06 -27.95 2.55
CA ASN A 285 7.09 -28.76 3.29
C ASN A 285 5.93 -29.22 2.39
N LEU A 286 5.43 -28.35 1.51
CA LEU A 286 4.43 -28.71 0.51
C LEU A 286 4.96 -29.79 -0.42
N ARG A 287 6.21 -29.69 -0.88
CA ARG A 287 6.84 -30.69 -1.74
C ARG A 287 6.91 -32.05 -1.06
N GLU A 288 7.31 -32.11 0.20
CA GLU A 288 7.31 -33.36 0.98
C GLU A 288 5.89 -33.96 1.07
N ILE A 289 4.89 -33.14 1.38
CA ILE A 289 3.48 -33.56 1.39
C ILE A 289 3.04 -34.10 0.03
N LEU A 290 3.39 -33.40 -1.06
CA LEU A 290 3.05 -33.82 -2.43
C LEU A 290 3.78 -35.11 -2.83
N CYS A 291 5.01 -35.30 -2.34
CA CYS A 291 5.81 -36.49 -2.58
C CYS A 291 5.23 -37.71 -1.84
N ASP A 292 4.87 -37.55 -0.56
CA ASP A 292 4.42 -38.63 0.31
C ASP A 292 2.96 -39.06 0.06
N GLN A 293 2.14 -38.17 -0.53
CA GLN A 293 0.70 -38.37 -0.64
C GLN A 293 0.19 -38.37 -2.09
N LYS A 294 1.00 -38.89 -3.03
CA LYS A 294 0.65 -39.01 -4.46
C LYS A 294 -0.69 -39.71 -4.73
N ILE A 295 -1.03 -40.74 -3.95
CA ILE A 295 -2.30 -41.49 -4.08
C ILE A 295 -3.52 -40.60 -3.77
N LYS A 296 -3.42 -39.72 -2.76
CA LYS A 296 -4.51 -38.80 -2.40
C LYS A 296 -4.62 -37.64 -3.41
N LEU A 297 -3.50 -37.22 -4.00
CA LEU A 297 -3.49 -36.29 -5.14
C LEU A 297 -4.22 -36.88 -6.35
N THR A 298 -4.01 -38.16 -6.67
CA THR A 298 -4.77 -38.87 -7.72
C THR A 298 -6.28 -38.81 -7.48
N GLY A 299 -6.74 -39.04 -6.24
CA GLY A 299 -8.15 -38.90 -5.90
C GLY A 299 -8.69 -37.46 -6.01
N LEU A 300 -7.85 -36.44 -5.78
CA LEU A 300 -8.21 -35.04 -6.04
C LEU A 300 -8.27 -34.72 -7.54
N TYR A 301 -7.45 -35.37 -8.37
CA TYR A 301 -7.49 -35.25 -9.82
C TYR A 301 -8.73 -35.90 -10.43
N GLU A 302 -9.15 -37.06 -9.93
CA GLU A 302 -10.37 -37.73 -10.37
C GLU A 302 -11.60 -36.85 -10.12
N LYS A 303 -11.70 -36.25 -8.92
CA LYS A 303 -12.73 -35.25 -8.58
C LYS A 303 -12.72 -34.03 -9.51
N LEU A 304 -11.58 -33.73 -10.14
CA LEU A 304 -11.42 -32.60 -11.07
C LEU A 304 -11.76 -32.92 -12.51
N GLN A 305 -11.60 -34.17 -12.94
CA GLN A 305 -12.00 -34.61 -14.26
C GLN A 305 -13.54 -34.67 -14.41
N ASP A 306 -14.25 -34.84 -13.30
CA ASP A 306 -15.72 -34.79 -13.25
C ASP A 306 -16.30 -33.38 -13.37
N ILE A 307 -15.46 -32.34 -13.28
CA ILE A 307 -15.86 -30.92 -13.36
C ILE A 307 -15.82 -30.45 -14.82
N ARG A 308 -16.90 -29.83 -15.30
CA ARG A 308 -17.11 -29.45 -16.72
C ARG A 308 -16.16 -28.37 -17.27
N GLY A 309 -15.22 -27.85 -16.48
CA GLY A 309 -14.19 -26.90 -16.93
C GLY A 309 -14.64 -25.45 -17.09
N PHE A 310 -15.72 -25.02 -16.42
CA PHE A 310 -16.10 -23.60 -16.39
C PHE A 310 -15.24 -22.81 -15.39
N SER A 311 -15.07 -21.50 -15.62
CA SER A 311 -14.20 -20.64 -14.80
C SER A 311 -14.58 -20.59 -13.32
N GLU A 312 -15.89 -20.68 -13.00
CA GLU A 312 -16.41 -20.69 -11.63
C GLU A 312 -16.05 -21.99 -10.88
N ASP A 313 -16.06 -23.13 -11.57
CA ASP A 313 -15.67 -24.41 -10.97
C ASP A 313 -14.13 -24.49 -10.77
N CYS A 314 -13.37 -23.77 -11.60
CA CYS A 314 -11.92 -23.66 -11.47
C CYS A 314 -11.50 -22.85 -10.23
N GLU A 315 -12.28 -21.85 -9.82
CA GLU A 315 -12.05 -21.07 -8.59
C GLU A 315 -12.27 -21.91 -7.31
N GLN A 316 -13.13 -22.92 -7.36
CA GLN A 316 -13.39 -23.79 -6.20
C GLN A 316 -12.42 -24.96 -6.11
N SER A 317 -11.78 -25.33 -7.22
CA SER A 317 -10.81 -26.41 -7.26
C SER A 317 -9.54 -26.08 -6.47
N LEU A 318 -9.24 -26.94 -5.49
CA LEU A 318 -8.03 -26.85 -4.67
C LEU A 318 -6.76 -27.04 -5.51
N VAL A 319 -6.72 -28.03 -6.41
CA VAL A 319 -5.53 -28.32 -7.22
C VAL A 319 -5.32 -27.26 -8.29
N HIS A 320 -6.40 -26.75 -8.91
CA HIS A 320 -6.29 -25.66 -9.88
C HIS A 320 -5.68 -24.42 -9.24
N ARG A 321 -6.22 -23.98 -8.10
CA ARG A 321 -5.66 -22.86 -7.32
C ARG A 321 -4.20 -23.09 -6.94
N LEU A 322 -3.83 -24.33 -6.61
CA LEU A 322 -2.45 -24.69 -6.31
C LEU A 322 -1.52 -24.56 -7.52
N VAL A 323 -1.91 -25.08 -8.67
CA VAL A 323 -1.13 -24.96 -9.91
C VAL A 323 -0.97 -23.49 -10.28
N CYS A 324 -2.04 -22.69 -10.21
CA CYS A 324 -1.98 -21.27 -10.55
C CYS A 324 -1.07 -20.48 -9.60
N MET A 325 -1.14 -20.76 -8.30
CA MET A 325 -0.24 -20.19 -7.30
C MET A 325 1.22 -20.59 -7.54
N LEU A 326 1.51 -21.88 -7.78
CA LEU A 326 2.86 -22.35 -8.04
C LEU A 326 3.44 -21.82 -9.36
N CYS A 327 2.62 -21.70 -10.40
CA CYS A 327 2.99 -21.03 -11.65
C CYS A 327 3.31 -19.55 -11.43
N GLN A 328 2.58 -18.83 -10.57
CA GLN A 328 2.93 -17.45 -10.23
C GLN A 328 4.27 -17.37 -9.46
N LEU A 329 4.50 -18.31 -8.53
CA LEU A 329 5.72 -18.36 -7.72
C LEU A 329 6.95 -18.79 -8.52
N SER A 330 6.80 -19.57 -9.59
CA SER A 330 7.91 -19.94 -10.47
C SER A 330 8.49 -18.74 -11.22
N TYR A 331 7.73 -17.66 -11.39
CA TYR A 331 8.21 -16.38 -11.92
C TYR A 331 8.74 -15.41 -10.85
N SER A 332 8.89 -15.86 -9.59
CA SER A 332 9.47 -15.05 -8.52
C SER A 332 10.89 -14.61 -8.85
N ALA A 333 11.27 -13.39 -8.43
CA ALA A 333 12.64 -12.89 -8.54
C ALA A 333 13.63 -13.65 -7.63
N ASP A 334 13.13 -14.34 -6.59
CA ASP A 334 13.92 -15.21 -5.74
C ASP A 334 14.09 -16.58 -6.41
N GLN A 335 15.34 -16.90 -6.77
CA GLN A 335 15.69 -18.14 -7.45
C GLN A 335 15.35 -19.39 -6.62
N ASN A 336 15.46 -19.34 -5.28
CA ASN A 336 15.15 -20.50 -4.43
C ASN A 336 13.65 -20.78 -4.43
N VAL A 337 12.83 -19.74 -4.32
CA VAL A 337 11.36 -19.84 -4.38
C VAL A 337 10.92 -20.29 -5.77
N SER A 338 11.49 -19.71 -6.82
CA SER A 338 11.20 -20.08 -8.21
C SER A 338 11.51 -21.56 -8.47
N PHE A 339 12.68 -22.03 -8.02
CA PHE A 339 13.13 -23.40 -8.20
C PHE A 339 12.26 -24.39 -7.41
N GLU A 340 12.01 -24.15 -6.12
CA GLU A 340 11.18 -25.05 -5.31
C GLU A 340 9.72 -25.06 -5.79
N ALA A 341 9.17 -23.92 -6.24
CA ALA A 341 7.85 -23.89 -6.87
C ALA A 341 7.79 -24.73 -8.15
N ALA A 342 8.83 -24.68 -8.99
CA ALA A 342 8.95 -25.52 -10.17
C ALA A 342 9.07 -27.02 -9.81
N ARG A 343 9.75 -27.37 -8.72
CA ARG A 343 9.81 -28.75 -8.22
C ARG A 343 8.45 -29.24 -7.73
N CYS A 344 7.69 -28.41 -7.01
CA CYS A 344 6.32 -28.74 -6.61
C CYS A 344 5.43 -29.01 -7.84
N LEU A 345 5.54 -28.19 -8.90
CA LEU A 345 4.86 -28.45 -10.17
C LEU A 345 5.31 -29.77 -10.82
N GLY A 346 6.59 -30.12 -10.69
CA GLY A 346 7.14 -31.41 -11.13
C GLY A 346 6.55 -32.60 -10.37
N GLU A 347 6.38 -32.49 -9.05
CA GLU A 347 5.75 -33.56 -8.24
C GLU A 347 4.26 -33.72 -8.52
N ILE A 348 3.58 -32.61 -8.84
CA ILE A 348 2.18 -32.57 -9.29
C ILE A 348 2.01 -33.33 -10.62
N GLY A 349 3.00 -33.24 -11.52
CA GLY A 349 3.04 -33.95 -12.78
C GLY A 349 2.21 -33.27 -13.90
N PRO A 350 2.19 -33.87 -15.11
CA PRO A 350 1.48 -33.31 -16.26
C PRO A 350 -0.04 -33.41 -16.05
N ILE A 351 -0.67 -32.28 -15.75
CA ILE A 351 -2.13 -32.16 -15.69
C ILE A 351 -2.67 -31.98 -17.11
N ASN A 352 -3.75 -32.68 -17.44
CA ASN A 352 -4.49 -32.39 -18.68
C ASN A 352 -5.20 -31.03 -18.54
N LEU A 353 -4.52 -29.96 -18.94
CA LEU A 353 -5.02 -28.58 -18.90
C LEU A 353 -5.96 -28.23 -20.07
N GLN A 354 -6.36 -29.19 -20.91
CA GLN A 354 -7.15 -28.93 -22.13
C GLN A 354 -8.51 -28.25 -21.87
N THR A 355 -8.98 -28.22 -20.62
CA THR A 355 -10.27 -27.62 -20.21
C THR A 355 -10.16 -26.56 -19.11
N LEU A 356 -8.96 -26.16 -18.68
CA LEU A 356 -8.78 -25.27 -17.53
C LEU A 356 -8.32 -23.88 -17.97
N VAL A 357 -9.18 -22.87 -17.85
CA VAL A 357 -8.78 -21.46 -17.96
C VAL A 357 -7.85 -21.17 -16.77
N LEU A 358 -6.55 -20.98 -17.04
CA LEU A 358 -5.50 -20.88 -16.00
C LEU A 358 -5.71 -19.74 -14.98
N GLN A 359 -6.56 -18.76 -15.26
CA GLN A 359 -7.04 -17.80 -14.27
C GLN A 359 -8.47 -17.42 -14.64
N ALA A 360 -9.41 -17.59 -13.73
CA ALA A 360 -10.67 -16.86 -13.82
C ALA A 360 -10.32 -15.37 -13.78
N GLU A 361 -10.74 -14.61 -14.80
CA GLU A 361 -10.72 -13.16 -14.69
C GLU A 361 -11.73 -12.79 -13.61
N ASN A 362 -11.24 -12.26 -12.47
CA ASN A 362 -12.08 -11.60 -11.46
C ASN A 362 -12.69 -10.34 -12.10
N ASN A 363 -13.65 -10.52 -12.99
CA ASN A 363 -14.36 -9.47 -13.69
C ASN A 363 -15.40 -8.91 -12.74
N LEU A 364 -14.95 -8.18 -11.73
CA LEU A 364 -15.80 -7.34 -10.90
C LEU A 364 -16.28 -6.17 -11.77
N VAL A 365 -17.31 -6.42 -12.58
CA VAL A 365 -17.96 -5.35 -13.33
C VAL A 365 -18.85 -4.60 -12.36
N HIS A 366 -18.44 -3.38 -11.98
CA HIS A 366 -19.14 -2.52 -11.05
C HIS A 366 -20.35 -1.82 -11.69
N VAL A 367 -21.37 -2.59 -12.07
CA VAL A 367 -22.58 -2.09 -12.79
C VAL A 367 -23.33 -1.01 -12.00
N ARG A 368 -23.16 -0.97 -10.66
CA ARG A 368 -23.85 -0.03 -9.76
C ARG A 368 -23.19 1.33 -9.63
N HIS A 369 -21.95 1.47 -10.11
CA HIS A 369 -21.13 2.66 -9.92
C HIS A 369 -20.95 3.39 -11.25
N SER A 370 -20.98 4.72 -11.19
CA SER A 370 -20.64 5.56 -12.35
C SER A 370 -19.16 5.38 -12.72
N PRO A 371 -18.76 5.63 -13.98
CA PRO A 371 -17.36 5.50 -14.41
C PRO A 371 -16.39 6.32 -13.56
N PHE A 372 -16.80 7.51 -13.11
CA PHE A 372 -16.00 8.36 -12.24
C PHE A 372 -15.91 7.79 -10.80
N GLU A 373 -16.97 7.20 -10.26
CA GLU A 373 -16.93 6.48 -8.99
C GLU A 373 -15.99 5.26 -9.05
N ILE A 374 -15.98 4.53 -10.17
CA ILE A 374 -15.05 3.41 -10.39
C ILE A 374 -13.60 3.90 -10.38
N ILE A 375 -13.29 4.98 -11.10
CA ILE A 375 -11.96 5.59 -11.09
C ILE A 375 -11.57 6.01 -9.66
N CYS A 376 -12.46 6.66 -8.93
CA CYS A 376 -12.22 7.04 -7.54
C CYS A 376 -11.96 5.81 -6.66
N GLY A 377 -12.79 4.76 -6.77
CA GLY A 377 -12.66 3.54 -5.98
C GLY A 377 -11.37 2.78 -6.27
N THR A 378 -11.09 2.49 -7.54
CA THR A 378 -9.84 1.85 -7.97
C THR A 378 -8.63 2.67 -7.55
N THR A 379 -8.67 4.00 -7.72
CA THR A 379 -7.58 4.88 -7.29
C THR A 379 -7.37 4.79 -5.79
N ILE A 380 -8.43 4.92 -4.97
CA ILE A 380 -8.32 4.85 -3.50
C ILE A 380 -7.74 3.51 -3.07
N SER A 381 -8.20 2.38 -3.63
CA SER A 381 -7.66 1.05 -3.32
C SER A 381 -6.16 0.93 -3.64
N LEU A 382 -5.71 1.47 -4.78
CA LEU A 382 -4.29 1.48 -5.14
C LEU A 382 -3.48 2.41 -4.25
N LEU A 383 -3.98 3.63 -3.97
CA LEU A 383 -3.32 4.60 -3.09
C LEU A 383 -3.15 4.04 -1.67
N MET A 384 -4.13 3.30 -1.14
CA MET A 384 -4.03 2.63 0.16
C MET A 384 -2.85 1.65 0.23
N LYS A 385 -2.59 0.92 -0.85
CA LYS A 385 -1.41 0.05 -0.96
C LYS A 385 -0.11 0.85 -1.03
N TYR A 386 -0.13 1.99 -1.72
CA TYR A 386 1.04 2.85 -1.84
C TYR A 386 1.43 3.58 -0.55
N LEU A 387 0.52 3.71 0.43
CA LEU A 387 0.85 4.29 1.74
C LEU A 387 1.83 3.45 2.56
N ILE A 388 2.00 2.16 2.25
CA ILE A 388 2.85 1.23 3.00
C ILE A 388 4.14 0.85 2.26
N GLU A 389 4.37 1.41 1.08
CA GLU A 389 5.55 1.15 0.24
C GLU A 389 6.86 1.67 0.85
N CYS A 390 7.99 1.16 0.36
CA CYS A 390 9.32 1.57 0.83
C CYS A 390 9.79 2.92 0.29
N ASP A 391 9.20 3.42 -0.80
CA ASP A 391 9.57 4.69 -1.42
C ASP A 391 8.76 5.86 -0.82
N ILE A 392 9.48 6.80 -0.19
CA ILE A 392 8.88 7.96 0.45
C ILE A 392 8.21 8.92 -0.54
N GLU A 393 8.69 9.00 -1.79
CA GLU A 393 8.09 9.88 -2.78
C GLU A 393 6.72 9.35 -3.21
N VAL A 394 6.61 8.03 -3.37
CA VAL A 394 5.34 7.32 -3.61
C VAL A 394 4.36 7.60 -2.48
N ILE A 395 4.77 7.40 -1.22
CA ILE A 395 3.91 7.63 -0.06
C ILE A 395 3.40 9.08 -0.03
N ARG A 396 4.30 10.06 -0.21
CA ARG A 396 3.96 11.49 -0.17
C ARG A 396 2.95 11.88 -1.25
N LYS A 397 3.18 11.44 -2.49
CA LYS A 397 2.25 11.68 -3.60
C LYS A 397 0.93 10.95 -3.36
N ALA A 398 0.96 9.73 -2.84
CA ALA A 398 -0.24 8.96 -2.52
C ALA A 398 -1.10 9.62 -1.44
N SER A 399 -0.50 10.09 -0.33
CA SER A 399 -1.18 10.86 0.72
C SER A 399 -1.87 12.09 0.13
N LYS A 400 -1.16 12.89 -0.68
CA LYS A 400 -1.72 14.08 -1.34
C LYS A 400 -2.93 13.73 -2.22
N MET A 401 -2.81 12.67 -3.03
CA MET A 401 -3.90 12.24 -3.91
C MET A 401 -5.07 11.63 -3.16
N LEU A 402 -4.85 10.99 -2.02
CA LEU A 402 -5.92 10.47 -1.18
C LEU A 402 -6.74 11.60 -0.56
N TYR A 403 -6.10 12.68 -0.10
CA TYR A 403 -6.83 13.90 0.30
C TYR A 403 -7.66 14.49 -0.84
N ALA A 404 -7.12 14.54 -2.06
CA ALA A 404 -7.85 15.03 -3.23
C ALA A 404 -9.06 14.13 -3.57
N ALA A 405 -8.87 12.81 -3.56
CA ALA A 405 -9.91 11.83 -3.82
C ALA A 405 -11.07 11.95 -2.81
N LEU A 406 -10.75 12.02 -1.51
CA LEU A 406 -11.75 12.09 -0.43
C LEU A 406 -12.40 13.46 -0.28
N LYS A 407 -11.91 14.49 -0.98
CA LYS A 407 -12.60 15.79 -1.10
C LYS A 407 -13.82 15.71 -2.03
N THR A 408 -13.82 14.76 -2.96
CA THR A 408 -14.95 14.50 -3.87
C THR A 408 -16.11 13.81 -3.13
N LYS A 409 -17.36 14.01 -3.61
CA LYS A 409 -18.52 13.31 -3.03
C LYS A 409 -18.47 11.82 -3.35
N GLU A 410 -18.02 11.51 -4.56
CA GLU A 410 -17.97 10.20 -5.16
C GLU A 410 -16.95 9.32 -4.41
N GLY A 411 -15.75 9.85 -4.12
CA GLY A 411 -14.76 9.18 -3.28
C GLY A 411 -15.28 8.87 -1.87
N LYS A 412 -15.95 9.83 -1.20
CA LYS A 412 -16.51 9.57 0.15
C LYS A 412 -17.61 8.51 0.14
N LYS A 413 -18.46 8.50 -0.90
CA LYS A 413 -19.53 7.52 -1.05
C LYS A 413 -18.95 6.12 -1.17
N ILE A 414 -17.97 5.92 -2.05
CA ILE A 414 -17.33 4.63 -2.26
C ILE A 414 -16.71 4.06 -0.98
N VAL A 415 -15.96 4.88 -0.23
CA VAL A 415 -15.38 4.41 1.04
C VAL A 415 -16.47 4.10 2.07
N GLY A 416 -17.57 4.86 2.08
CA GLY A 416 -18.70 4.60 2.97
C GLY A 416 -19.41 3.26 2.68
N GLU A 417 -19.39 2.81 1.42
CA GLU A 417 -19.97 1.53 0.99
C GLU A 417 -19.04 0.33 1.25
N GLY A 418 -17.76 0.56 1.50
CA GLY A 418 -16.77 -0.52 1.67
C GLY A 418 -16.61 -1.37 0.39
N ALA A 419 -16.82 -0.77 -0.78
CA ALA A 419 -16.77 -1.48 -2.06
C ALA A 419 -15.36 -2.04 -2.35
N ASP A 420 -15.31 -3.19 -3.00
CA ASP A 420 -14.08 -3.84 -3.47
C ASP A 420 -13.96 -3.65 -4.98
N PHE A 421 -12.85 -3.06 -5.45
CA PHE A 421 -12.56 -2.83 -6.86
C PHE A 421 -11.51 -3.80 -7.43
N GLY A 422 -11.44 -5.02 -6.89
CA GLY A 422 -10.47 -6.06 -7.27
C GLY A 422 -9.18 -6.02 -6.47
N TYR A 423 -9.15 -5.25 -5.39
CA TYR A 423 -7.95 -5.03 -4.57
C TYR A 423 -8.19 -5.26 -3.08
N GLY A 424 -9.37 -5.75 -2.71
CA GLY A 424 -9.85 -5.87 -1.35
C GLY A 424 -10.85 -4.75 -1.00
N PRO A 425 -11.75 -4.99 -0.04
CA PRO A 425 -12.73 -4.01 0.38
C PRO A 425 -12.03 -2.77 0.97
N ILE A 426 -12.50 -1.58 0.59
CA ILE A 426 -11.95 -0.34 1.11
C ILE A 426 -12.39 -0.17 2.56
N ASN A 427 -11.46 -0.33 3.50
CA ASN A 427 -11.73 -0.13 4.91
C ASN A 427 -11.53 1.34 5.31
N LYS A 428 -12.60 1.96 5.82
CA LYS A 428 -12.57 3.36 6.27
C LYS A 428 -11.56 3.63 7.39
N ASN A 429 -11.32 2.65 8.27
CA ASN A 429 -10.40 2.81 9.41
C ASN A 429 -8.94 2.99 8.97
N ASP A 430 -8.63 2.57 7.75
CA ASP A 430 -7.29 2.63 7.16
C ASP A 430 -6.93 4.02 6.64
N ILE A 431 -7.94 4.85 6.39
CA ILE A 431 -7.76 6.16 5.73
C ILE A 431 -8.49 7.27 6.47
N ILE A 432 -8.92 7.02 7.71
CA ILE A 432 -9.70 7.97 8.49
C ILE A 432 -9.03 9.35 8.66
N PRO A 433 -7.69 9.50 8.76
CA PRO A 433 -7.09 10.83 8.89
C PRO A 433 -7.16 11.68 7.62
N PHE A 434 -7.32 11.03 6.46
CA PHE A 434 -7.43 11.70 5.18
C PHE A 434 -8.83 12.25 4.90
N TYR A 435 -9.82 11.91 5.73
CA TYR A 435 -11.17 12.41 5.58
C TYR A 435 -11.25 13.92 5.85
N PRO A 436 -11.67 14.72 4.87
CA PRO A 436 -11.74 16.16 5.07
C PRO A 436 -12.93 16.52 5.97
N THR A 437 -12.69 17.43 6.90
CA THR A 437 -13.71 18.04 7.77
C THR A 437 -14.62 19.02 7.01
N SER A 438 -14.22 19.46 5.81
CA SER A 438 -14.99 20.38 4.96
C SER A 438 -16.07 19.67 4.14
N SER A 439 -17.06 20.45 3.69
CA SER A 439 -18.10 19.98 2.76
C SER A 439 -17.49 19.42 1.47
N SER A 440 -18.07 18.33 0.97
CA SER A 440 -17.64 17.69 -0.26
C SER A 440 -18.23 18.42 -1.47
N SER A 441 -17.41 18.72 -2.46
CA SER A 441 -17.87 19.21 -3.77
C SER A 441 -18.22 18.03 -4.67
N SER A 442 -19.39 18.05 -5.32
CA SER A 442 -19.64 17.12 -6.44
C SER A 442 -18.74 17.53 -7.59
N GLN A 443 -18.01 16.57 -8.14
CA GLN A 443 -17.15 16.83 -9.30
C GLN A 443 -17.90 16.41 -10.56
N ARG A 444 -18.07 17.36 -11.49
CA ARG A 444 -18.59 17.05 -12.83
C ARG A 444 -17.39 16.82 -13.74
N VAL A 445 -17.33 15.66 -14.38
CA VAL A 445 -16.31 15.37 -15.39
C VAL A 445 -16.60 16.23 -16.62
N LYS A 446 -15.68 17.12 -16.97
CA LYS A 446 -15.70 17.91 -18.20
C LYS A 446 -14.42 17.67 -18.99
N VAL A 447 -14.53 17.58 -20.31
CA VAL A 447 -13.40 17.36 -21.21
C VAL A 447 -13.26 18.58 -22.12
N ASP A 448 -12.05 19.13 -22.22
CA ASP A 448 -11.71 20.11 -23.27
C ASP A 448 -11.48 19.35 -24.57
N VAL A 449 -12.47 19.41 -25.46
CA VAL A 449 -12.44 18.69 -26.74
C VAL A 449 -11.32 19.18 -27.65
N ASN A 450 -11.01 20.48 -27.65
CA ASN A 450 -9.95 21.01 -28.53
C ASN A 450 -8.58 20.53 -28.05
N ARG A 451 -8.32 20.65 -26.75
CA ARG A 451 -7.10 20.10 -26.14
C ARG A 451 -7.01 18.59 -26.32
N PHE A 452 -8.13 17.88 -26.24
CA PHE A 452 -8.18 16.44 -26.49
C PHE A 452 -7.72 16.12 -27.91
N ILE A 453 -8.25 16.82 -28.92
CA ILE A 453 -7.86 16.60 -30.32
C ILE A 453 -6.36 16.91 -30.51
N GLU A 454 -5.91 18.08 -30.03
CA GLU A 454 -4.52 18.53 -30.17
C GLU A 454 -3.50 17.54 -29.58
N LYS A 455 -3.83 16.88 -28.45
CA LYS A 455 -2.91 15.97 -27.77
C LYS A 455 -3.05 14.52 -28.20
N LEU A 456 -4.27 14.04 -28.40
CA LEU A 456 -4.55 12.61 -28.58
C LEU A 456 -4.64 12.20 -30.05
N ASP A 457 -4.87 13.11 -31.00
CA ASP A 457 -4.85 12.81 -32.45
C ASP A 457 -3.42 12.86 -33.02
N SER A 458 -2.53 12.04 -32.44
CA SER A 458 -1.12 11.94 -32.85
C SER A 458 -0.67 10.49 -32.88
N ASP A 459 -0.33 9.99 -34.08
CA ASP A 459 0.16 8.62 -34.28
C ASP A 459 1.40 8.31 -33.40
N GLU A 460 2.31 9.28 -33.23
CA GLU A 460 3.54 9.11 -32.44
C GLU A 460 3.25 8.92 -30.94
N LEU A 461 2.08 9.34 -30.44
CA LEU A 461 1.68 9.10 -29.05
C LEU A 461 1.26 7.64 -28.83
N TRP A 462 0.51 7.08 -29.78
CA TRP A 462 -0.07 5.75 -29.67
C TRP A 462 0.89 4.66 -30.15
N CYS A 463 1.61 4.90 -31.24
CA CYS A 463 2.67 4.03 -31.76
C CYS A 463 3.90 4.86 -32.12
N PRO A 464 4.76 5.18 -31.13
CA PRO A 464 6.03 5.84 -31.40
C PRO A 464 6.88 5.04 -32.38
N ARG A 465 7.41 5.70 -33.43
CA ARG A 465 8.31 5.04 -34.39
C ARG A 465 9.72 4.85 -33.84
N ARG A 466 10.03 5.55 -32.75
CA ARG A 466 11.30 5.43 -32.02
C ARG A 466 11.20 4.32 -30.98
N ASN A 467 12.35 3.75 -30.62
CA ASN A 467 12.40 2.83 -29.49
C ASN A 467 12.16 3.61 -28.19
N VAL A 468 10.96 3.44 -27.63
CA VAL A 468 10.52 4.07 -26.38
C VAL A 468 10.19 2.97 -25.39
N SER A 469 10.62 3.13 -24.15
CA SER A 469 10.29 2.16 -23.10
C SER A 469 8.78 2.13 -22.85
N HIS A 470 8.25 0.96 -22.48
CA HIS A 470 6.85 0.80 -22.09
C HIS A 470 6.45 1.82 -21.00
N GLN A 471 7.34 2.05 -20.02
CA GLN A 471 7.17 3.04 -18.96
C GLN A 471 6.86 4.43 -19.48
N SER A 472 7.74 4.93 -20.34
CA SER A 472 7.67 6.29 -20.84
C SER A 472 6.42 6.47 -21.70
N TRP A 473 6.09 5.46 -22.50
CA TRP A 473 4.90 5.45 -23.36
C TRP A 473 3.59 5.49 -22.55
N ILE A 474 3.39 4.55 -21.62
CA ILE A 474 2.13 4.47 -20.87
C ILE A 474 1.90 5.72 -20.02
N ASN A 475 2.96 6.23 -19.40
CA ASN A 475 2.88 7.46 -18.61
C ASN A 475 2.54 8.67 -19.48
N LEU A 476 3.16 8.81 -20.66
CA LEU A 476 2.85 9.90 -21.56
C LEU A 476 1.41 9.83 -22.09
N LEU A 477 0.95 8.64 -22.46
CA LEU A 477 -0.42 8.41 -22.96
C LEU A 477 -1.46 8.76 -21.89
N VAL A 478 -1.31 8.21 -20.68
CA VAL A 478 -2.25 8.45 -19.57
C VAL A 478 -2.21 9.90 -19.12
N SER A 479 -1.04 10.52 -19.00
CA SER A 479 -0.91 11.93 -18.63
C SER A 479 -1.57 12.84 -19.67
N SER A 480 -1.37 12.54 -20.96
CA SER A 480 -2.00 13.29 -22.05
C SER A 480 -3.52 13.21 -22.00
N MET A 481 -4.09 12.05 -21.63
CA MET A 481 -5.54 11.91 -21.40
C MET A 481 -6.00 12.70 -20.17
N LEU A 482 -5.26 12.65 -19.07
CA LEU A 482 -5.64 13.32 -17.82
C LEU A 482 -5.71 14.85 -17.98
N GLU A 483 -4.77 15.44 -18.71
CA GLU A 483 -4.70 16.88 -18.95
C GLU A 483 -5.85 17.44 -19.80
N THR A 484 -6.65 16.57 -20.42
CA THR A 484 -7.87 16.96 -21.15
C THR A 484 -9.06 17.24 -20.23
N PHE A 485 -9.02 16.80 -18.97
CA PHE A 485 -10.10 17.05 -18.02
C PHE A 485 -9.98 18.44 -17.38
N VAL A 486 -11.04 19.23 -17.50
CA VAL A 486 -11.11 20.60 -16.98
C VAL A 486 -11.87 20.63 -15.65
N ASP A 487 -11.53 21.59 -14.78
CA ASP A 487 -12.14 21.79 -13.45
C ASP A 487 -12.04 20.58 -12.50
N ASN A 488 -11.12 19.64 -12.74
CA ASN A 488 -10.97 18.42 -11.94
C ASN A 488 -9.53 18.26 -11.41
N ASP A 489 -9.26 18.88 -10.27
CA ASP A 489 -7.95 18.81 -9.59
C ASP A 489 -7.55 17.37 -9.24
N PHE A 490 -8.53 16.50 -8.96
CA PHE A 490 -8.26 15.12 -8.62
C PHE A 490 -7.70 14.35 -9.82
N LEU A 491 -8.38 14.37 -10.97
CA LEU A 491 -7.90 13.69 -12.19
C LEU A 491 -6.55 14.25 -12.65
N ASN A 492 -6.42 15.57 -12.69
CA ASN A 492 -5.15 16.21 -13.09
C ASN A 492 -3.99 15.84 -12.16
N GLY A 493 -4.26 15.70 -10.85
CA GLY A 493 -3.26 15.27 -9.87
C GLY A 493 -2.79 13.82 -10.02
N LEU A 494 -3.57 12.94 -10.67
CA LEU A 494 -3.18 11.53 -10.88
C LEU A 494 -1.92 11.39 -11.73
N THR A 495 -1.62 12.39 -12.56
CA THR A 495 -0.38 12.50 -13.34
C THR A 495 0.87 12.36 -12.45
N GLU A 496 0.84 12.92 -11.24
CA GLU A 496 1.98 12.83 -10.31
C GLU A 496 2.26 11.39 -9.86
N ILE A 497 1.23 10.55 -9.71
CA ILE A 497 1.33 9.14 -9.33
C ILE A 497 1.78 8.28 -10.52
N CYS A 498 1.19 8.53 -11.71
CA CYS A 498 1.56 7.84 -12.95
C CYS A 498 3.06 7.93 -13.21
N ASN A 499 3.67 9.09 -12.94
CA ASN A 499 5.10 9.30 -13.10
C ASN A 499 6.00 8.46 -12.19
N VAL A 500 5.49 7.93 -11.07
CA VAL A 500 6.28 7.13 -10.11
C VAL A 500 5.90 5.66 -10.13
N LYS A 501 4.65 5.31 -10.49
CA LYS A 501 4.16 3.92 -10.53
C LYS A 501 3.51 3.61 -11.88
N VAL A 502 4.19 2.77 -12.66
CA VAL A 502 3.75 2.25 -13.98
C VAL A 502 2.41 1.53 -13.90
N GLU A 503 2.32 0.62 -12.93
CA GLU A 503 1.18 -0.27 -12.76
C GLU A 503 -0.09 0.54 -12.51
N PHE A 504 0.05 1.69 -11.86
CA PHE A 504 -1.05 2.64 -11.70
C PHE A 504 -1.56 3.16 -13.06
N SER A 505 -0.66 3.56 -13.95
CA SER A 505 -1.00 3.99 -15.32
C SER A 505 -1.65 2.86 -16.13
N GLU A 506 -1.15 1.63 -16.01
CA GLU A 506 -1.72 0.44 -16.68
C GLU A 506 -3.16 0.15 -16.19
N HIS A 507 -3.43 0.29 -14.90
CA HIS A 507 -4.76 0.10 -14.33
C HIS A 507 -5.72 1.26 -14.63
N LEU A 508 -5.20 2.48 -14.76
CA LEU A 508 -6.00 3.68 -15.00
C LEU A 508 -6.42 3.82 -16.47
N LEU A 509 -5.57 3.42 -17.43
CA LEU A 509 -5.83 3.53 -18.86
C LEU A 509 -7.21 2.98 -19.30
N PRO A 510 -7.61 1.72 -19.00
CA PRO A 510 -8.91 1.19 -19.40
C PRO A 510 -10.08 1.98 -18.81
N LEU A 511 -9.92 2.50 -17.59
CA LEU A 511 -10.94 3.30 -16.90
C LEU A 511 -11.11 4.67 -17.54
N LEU A 512 -10.01 5.33 -17.91
CA LEU A 512 -10.04 6.63 -18.59
C LEU A 512 -10.62 6.52 -20.00
N VAL A 513 -10.23 5.50 -20.77
CA VAL A 513 -10.80 5.26 -22.10
C VAL A 513 -12.31 5.03 -21.98
N ASN A 514 -12.77 4.22 -21.02
CA ASN A 514 -14.19 4.02 -20.79
C ASN A 514 -14.92 5.32 -20.39
N LEU A 515 -14.32 6.14 -19.52
CA LEU A 515 -14.86 7.45 -19.15
C LEU A 515 -15.00 8.38 -20.36
N LEU A 516 -14.00 8.43 -21.24
CA LEU A 516 -14.00 9.25 -22.45
C LEU A 516 -14.98 8.73 -23.51
N VAL A 517 -15.12 7.41 -23.65
CA VAL A 517 -16.12 6.80 -24.54
C VAL A 517 -17.54 7.14 -24.06
N LEU A 518 -17.80 7.07 -22.75
CA LEU A 518 -19.10 7.38 -22.15
C LEU A 518 -19.41 8.88 -22.08
N TYR A 519 -18.41 9.75 -22.24
CA TYR A 519 -18.64 11.19 -22.41
C TYR A 519 -19.50 11.49 -23.65
N GLY A 520 -19.48 10.61 -24.66
CA GLY A 520 -20.44 10.63 -25.77
C GLY A 520 -20.19 11.71 -26.84
N HIS A 521 -19.06 12.42 -26.79
CA HIS A 521 -18.71 13.40 -27.81
C HIS A 521 -18.09 12.73 -29.05
N ARG A 522 -18.74 12.90 -30.22
CA ARG A 522 -18.40 12.18 -31.47
C ARG A 522 -16.92 12.27 -31.86
N SER A 523 -16.31 13.47 -31.77
CA SER A 523 -14.89 13.65 -32.12
C SER A 523 -13.96 12.87 -31.19
N VAL A 524 -14.25 12.84 -29.88
CA VAL A 524 -13.44 12.13 -28.88
C VAL A 524 -13.51 10.62 -29.15
N THR A 525 -14.72 10.10 -29.35
CA THR A 525 -14.93 8.68 -29.64
C THR A 525 -14.28 8.25 -30.96
N ASN A 526 -14.39 9.07 -32.01
CA ASN A 526 -13.78 8.77 -33.31
C ASN A 526 -12.25 8.71 -33.24
N ILE A 527 -11.62 9.65 -32.53
CA ILE A 527 -10.15 9.67 -32.37
C ILE A 527 -9.68 8.46 -31.56
N LEU A 528 -10.36 8.14 -30.46
CA LEU A 528 -10.03 6.93 -29.69
C LEU A 528 -10.14 5.66 -30.53
N PHE A 529 -11.22 5.51 -31.29
CA PHE A 529 -11.41 4.37 -32.19
C PHE A 529 -10.30 4.29 -33.25
N LYS A 530 -10.07 5.39 -33.97
CA LYS A 530 -9.02 5.50 -35.00
C LYS A 530 -7.65 5.09 -34.45
N ASN A 531 -7.28 5.59 -33.27
CA ASN A 531 -5.94 5.35 -32.72
C ASN A 531 -5.77 3.95 -32.14
N ILE A 532 -6.82 3.37 -31.54
CA ILE A 532 -6.80 1.97 -31.08
C ILE A 532 -6.72 1.03 -32.29
N GLU A 533 -7.49 1.30 -33.34
CA GLU A 533 -7.41 0.55 -34.61
C GLU A 533 -6.01 0.64 -35.21
N TYR A 534 -5.46 1.86 -35.30
CA TYR A 534 -4.10 2.09 -35.76
C TYR A 534 -3.06 1.26 -34.98
N PHE A 535 -3.16 1.23 -33.64
CA PHE A 535 -2.26 0.45 -32.80
C PHE A 535 -2.25 -1.04 -33.17
N PHE A 536 -3.43 -1.65 -33.33
CA PHE A 536 -3.52 -3.07 -33.65
C PHE A 536 -3.17 -3.38 -35.11
N SER A 537 -3.50 -2.48 -36.05
CA SER A 537 -3.03 -2.59 -37.44
C SER A 537 -1.50 -2.56 -37.51
N GLU A 538 -0.86 -1.68 -36.75
CA GLU A 538 0.58 -1.56 -36.69
C GLU A 538 1.24 -2.78 -36.02
N HIS A 539 0.63 -3.30 -34.94
CA HIS A 539 1.04 -4.57 -34.34
C HIS A 539 1.00 -5.72 -35.36
N TRP A 540 -0.10 -5.87 -36.10
CA TRP A 540 -0.23 -6.90 -37.14
C TRP A 540 0.80 -6.75 -38.25
N ARG A 541 0.98 -5.53 -38.76
CA ARG A 541 1.98 -5.21 -39.81
C ARG A 541 3.39 -5.60 -39.37
N LEU A 542 3.80 -5.16 -38.18
CA LEU A 542 5.16 -5.38 -37.68
C LEU A 542 5.43 -6.85 -37.32
N THR A 543 4.45 -7.55 -36.73
CA THR A 543 4.66 -8.94 -36.27
C THR A 543 4.43 -9.99 -37.34
N VAL A 544 3.40 -9.82 -38.19
CA VAL A 544 2.99 -10.83 -39.18
C VAL A 544 3.54 -10.55 -40.57
N GLN A 545 3.50 -9.29 -41.02
CA GLN A 545 3.96 -8.95 -42.38
C GLN A 545 5.48 -8.75 -42.44
N GLU A 546 6.05 -8.02 -41.47
CA GLU A 546 7.48 -7.68 -41.48
C GLU A 546 8.34 -8.57 -40.57
N ASN A 547 7.72 -9.37 -39.69
CA ASN A 547 8.41 -10.23 -38.72
C ASN A 547 9.52 -9.50 -37.94
N ARG A 548 9.29 -8.23 -37.59
CA ARG A 548 10.24 -7.42 -36.83
C ARG A 548 10.29 -7.89 -35.39
N LYS A 549 11.52 -8.03 -34.87
CA LYS A 549 11.80 -8.36 -33.46
C LYS A 549 12.18 -7.14 -32.62
N GLU A 550 12.16 -5.95 -33.21
CA GLU A 550 12.50 -4.70 -32.52
C GLU A 550 11.52 -4.43 -31.37
N GLU A 551 12.01 -3.88 -30.26
CA GLU A 551 11.20 -3.54 -29.07
C GLU A 551 10.32 -2.29 -29.27
N LEU A 552 9.77 -2.10 -30.47
CA LEU A 552 8.76 -1.07 -30.71
C LEU A 552 7.55 -1.33 -29.81
N ILE A 553 6.87 -0.25 -29.39
CA ILE A 553 5.71 -0.32 -28.50
C ILE A 553 4.62 -1.26 -29.03
N ALA A 554 4.37 -1.23 -30.34
CA ALA A 554 3.39 -2.10 -30.98
C ALA A 554 3.79 -3.58 -30.99
N VAL A 555 5.06 -3.94 -30.76
CA VAL A 555 5.53 -5.34 -30.66
C VAL A 555 5.76 -5.75 -29.19
N ASN A 556 5.93 -4.77 -28.30
CA ASN A 556 6.18 -5.00 -26.88
C ASN A 556 4.99 -5.72 -26.22
N LYS A 557 5.24 -6.92 -25.68
CA LYS A 557 4.20 -7.76 -25.06
C LYS A 557 3.43 -7.07 -23.93
N LYS A 558 4.08 -6.23 -23.12
CA LYS A 558 3.43 -5.51 -22.01
C LYS A 558 2.49 -4.42 -22.55
N SER A 559 2.94 -3.65 -23.53
CA SER A 559 2.12 -2.62 -24.20
C SER A 559 0.90 -3.23 -24.89
N VAL A 560 1.08 -4.31 -25.64
CA VAL A 560 -0.01 -5.02 -26.31
C VAL A 560 -1.00 -5.58 -25.29
N LYS A 561 -0.53 -6.20 -24.21
CA LYS A 561 -1.40 -6.66 -23.12
C LYS A 561 -2.21 -5.52 -22.51
N CYS A 562 -1.59 -4.36 -22.27
CA CYS A 562 -2.28 -3.18 -21.76
C CYS A 562 -3.40 -2.73 -22.71
N MET A 563 -3.15 -2.71 -24.02
CA MET A 563 -4.18 -2.34 -25.00
C MET A 563 -5.29 -3.37 -25.17
N LEU A 564 -4.97 -4.67 -25.09
CA LEU A 564 -5.98 -5.72 -25.04
C LEU A 564 -6.87 -5.59 -23.80
N ASN A 565 -6.31 -5.22 -22.64
CA ASN A 565 -7.09 -4.96 -21.43
C ASN A 565 -8.08 -3.81 -21.62
N VAL A 566 -7.69 -2.74 -22.33
CA VAL A 566 -8.62 -1.63 -22.68
C VAL A 566 -9.79 -2.14 -23.50
N VAL A 567 -9.53 -2.92 -24.55
CA VAL A 567 -10.58 -3.49 -25.40
C VAL A 567 -11.49 -4.44 -24.61
N ASN A 568 -10.90 -5.33 -23.78
CA ASN A 568 -11.67 -6.26 -22.95
C ASN A 568 -12.55 -5.50 -21.94
N TYR A 569 -12.00 -4.49 -21.27
CA TYR A 569 -12.73 -3.69 -20.29
C TYR A 569 -13.94 -2.97 -20.92
N VAL A 570 -13.75 -2.28 -22.05
CA VAL A 570 -14.84 -1.60 -22.75
C VAL A 570 -15.90 -2.60 -23.24
N ARG A 571 -15.48 -3.78 -23.71
CA ARG A 571 -16.40 -4.86 -24.11
C ARG A 571 -17.26 -5.35 -22.93
N LEU A 572 -16.65 -5.56 -21.76
CA LEU A 572 -17.36 -5.99 -20.55
C LEU A 572 -18.35 -4.92 -20.09
N MET A 573 -17.95 -3.65 -20.06
CA MET A 573 -18.83 -2.54 -19.68
C MET A 573 -20.03 -2.39 -20.62
N LYS A 574 -19.84 -2.59 -21.92
CA LYS A 574 -20.93 -2.59 -22.92
C LYS A 574 -21.92 -3.75 -22.72
N ASN A 575 -21.43 -4.93 -22.36
CA ASN A 575 -22.28 -6.09 -22.10
C ASN A 575 -23.08 -5.95 -20.79
N CYS A 576 -22.53 -5.23 -19.82
CA CYS A 576 -23.20 -4.96 -18.55
C CYS A 576 -24.12 -3.73 -18.56
N SER A 577 -24.01 -2.84 -19.57
CA SER A 577 -24.92 -1.72 -19.73
C SER A 577 -26.31 -2.18 -20.18
N VAL A 578 -27.14 -2.62 -19.23
CA VAL A 578 -28.60 -2.76 -19.38
C VAL A 578 -29.28 -1.38 -19.54
N TYR A 579 -28.54 -0.28 -19.38
CA TYR A 579 -29.05 1.07 -19.65
C TYR A 579 -28.90 1.47 -21.13
N LYS A 580 -29.62 0.75 -22.00
CA LYS A 580 -30.08 1.26 -23.30
C LYS A 580 -31.60 1.15 -23.38
N SER A 581 -32.30 1.73 -22.40
CA SER A 581 -33.71 2.09 -22.52
C SER A 581 -34.19 2.88 -21.30
N ARG A 582 -34.02 4.21 -21.36
CA ARG A 582 -35.03 5.18 -20.95
C ARG A 582 -34.68 6.56 -21.46
#